data_AF-A0A527GJT2-F1
#
_entry.id   AF-A0A527GJT2-F1
#
_cell.length_a   1.000
_cell.length_b   1.000
_cell.length_c   1.000
_cell.angle_alpha   90.00
_cell.angle_beta   90.00
_cell.angle_gamma   90.00
#
_symmetry.space_group_name_H-M   'P 1'
#
loop_
_entity.id
_entity.type
_entity.pdbx_description
1 polymer ?
#
loop_
_entity_poly.entity_id
_entity_poly.type
_entity_poly.pdbx_seq_one_letter_code
_entity_poly.pdbx_strand_id
1 'polypeptide(L)'
;MKKSPLPFVISFIAELVMATILALVVGAMTGGEPTWIAGLVFGSVLWLGFVATTLSVNHRYENFGWDLTLIDGGHWLGVLLIIGAVIGWFGAAAS
;
A
#
# COMPACT_ATOMS: atom_id res chain seq x y z
N MET A 1 -5.35 -26.34 14.28
CA MET A 1 -4.40 -25.85 13.24
C MET A 1 -3.13 -25.37 13.92
N LYS A 2 -1.93 -25.85 13.54
CA LYS A 2 -0.66 -25.27 14.03
C LYS A 2 -0.51 -23.88 13.43
N LYS A 3 -0.25 -22.86 14.24
CA LYS A 3 0.04 -21.51 13.73
C LYS A 3 1.41 -21.54 13.05
N SER A 4 1.42 -21.30 11.75
CA SER A 4 2.65 -21.16 10.98
C SER A 4 3.11 -19.70 11.02
N PRO A 5 4.41 -19.41 11.24
CA PRO A 5 4.94 -18.06 11.13
C PRO A 5 5.02 -17.57 9.67
N LEU A 6 4.84 -18.47 8.70
CA LEU A 6 5.05 -18.19 7.27
C LEU A 6 4.25 -16.99 6.73
N PRO A 7 2.97 -16.76 7.06
CA PRO A 7 2.23 -15.59 6.57
C PRO A 7 2.88 -14.27 6.98
N PHE A 8 3.44 -14.18 8.18
CA PHE A 8 4.11 -12.95 8.65
C PHE A 8 5.38 -12.66 7.84
N VAL A 9 6.14 -13.70 7.47
CA VAL A 9 7.33 -13.54 6.63
C VAL A 9 6.93 -13.09 5.22
N ILE A 10 5.87 -13.68 4.66
CA ILE A 10 5.34 -13.29 3.35
C ILE A 10 4.86 -11.83 3.38
N SER A 11 4.06 -11.45 4.39
CA SER A 11 3.56 -10.09 4.56
C SER A 11 4.70 -9.08 4.70
N PHE A 12 5.72 -9.38 5.52
CA PHE A 12 6.87 -8.51 5.70
C PHE A 12 7.62 -8.25 4.38
N ILE A 13 7.88 -9.31 3.59
CA ILE A 13 8.54 -9.16 2.29
C ILE A 13 7.64 -8.38 1.31
N ALA A 14 6.34 -8.66 1.28
CA ALA A 14 5.39 -7.96 0.43
C ALA A 14 5.31 -6.46 0.77
N GLU A 15 5.32 -6.11 2.06
CA GLU A 15 5.34 -4.72 2.52
C GLU A 15 6.63 -4.00 2.11
N LEU A 16 7.79 -4.64 2.19
CA LEU A 16 9.06 -4.07 1.72
C LEU A 16 9.05 -3.80 0.21
N VAL A 17 8.51 -4.74 -0.57
CA VAL A 17 8.35 -4.57 -2.03
C VAL A 17 7.41 -3.39 -2.30
N MET A 18 6.26 -3.35 -1.64
CA MET A 18 5.28 -2.27 -1.79
C MET A 18 5.89 -0.91 -1.43
N ALA A 19 6.64 -0.82 -0.32
CA ALA A 19 7.34 0.38 0.11
C ALA A 19 8.38 0.85 -0.91
N THR A 20 9.15 -0.08 -1.48
CA THR A 20 10.15 0.24 -2.51
C THR A 20 9.49 0.81 -3.75
N ILE A 21 8.42 0.18 -4.25
CA ILE A 21 7.70 0.67 -5.44
C ILE A 21 7.03 2.01 -5.17
N LEU A 22 6.40 2.20 -4.01
CA LEU A 22 5.80 3.48 -3.65
C LEU A 22 6.87 4.57 -3.55
N ALA A 23 8.06 4.27 -3.01
CA ALA A 23 9.16 5.24 -2.91
C ALA A 23 9.66 5.68 -4.28
N LEU A 24 9.79 4.75 -5.23
CA LEU A 24 10.15 5.05 -6.61
C LEU A 24 9.11 5.96 -7.27
N VAL A 25 7.82 5.66 -7.11
CA VAL A 25 6.74 6.46 -7.70
C VAL A 25 6.71 7.86 -7.08
N VAL A 26 6.67 7.96 -5.75
CA VAL A 26 6.60 9.26 -5.06
C VAL A 26 7.85 10.08 -5.37
N GLY A 27 9.05 9.50 -5.30
CA GLY A 27 10.30 10.18 -5.62
C GLY A 27 10.34 10.69 -7.07
N ALA A 28 9.96 9.86 -8.05
CA ALA A 28 9.91 10.27 -9.45
C ALA A 28 8.90 11.42 -9.68
N MET A 29 7.75 11.38 -9.03
CA MET A 29 6.69 12.38 -9.20
C MET A 29 6.95 13.70 -8.45
N THR A 30 7.81 13.67 -7.44
CA THR A 30 8.15 14.84 -6.60
C THR A 30 9.53 15.41 -6.92
N GLY A 31 10.22 14.88 -7.95
CA GLY A 31 11.55 15.33 -8.32
C GLY A 31 12.64 15.01 -7.28
N GLY A 32 12.44 13.97 -6.47
CA GLY A 32 13.37 13.57 -5.41
C GLY A 32 13.11 14.24 -4.06
N GLU A 33 12.14 15.16 -3.95
CA GLU A 33 11.81 15.85 -2.70
C GLU A 33 10.39 15.49 -2.21
N PRO A 34 10.15 14.24 -1.80
CA PRO A 34 8.83 13.80 -1.36
C PRO A 34 8.47 14.43 -0.01
N THR A 35 7.24 14.93 0.10
CA THR A 35 6.65 15.35 1.37
C THR A 35 5.70 14.28 1.90
N TRP A 36 5.46 14.25 3.20
CA TRP A 36 4.48 13.33 3.81
C TRP A 36 3.08 13.48 3.20
N ILE A 37 2.69 14.70 2.81
CA ILE A 37 1.42 14.96 2.11
C ILE A 37 1.41 14.29 0.73
N ALA A 38 2.48 14.45 -0.06
CA ALA A 38 2.60 13.79 -1.35
C ALA A 38 2.52 12.26 -1.20
N GLY A 39 3.20 11.70 -0.18
CA GLY A 39 3.12 10.30 0.16
C GLY A 39 1.69 9.80 0.46
N LEU A 40 0.92 10.55 1.25
CA LEU A 40 -0.49 10.24 1.53
C LEU A 40 -1.36 10.30 0.27
N VAL A 41 -1.14 11.30 -0.59
CA VAL A 41 -1.89 11.47 -1.85
C VAL A 41 -1.60 10.32 -2.79
N PHE A 42 -0.34 10.00 -3.06
CA PHE A 42 0.02 8.89 -3.94
C PHE A 42 -0.38 7.53 -3.36
N GLY A 43 -0.23 7.32 -2.05
CA GLY A 43 -0.74 6.13 -1.38
C GLY A 43 -2.25 5.94 -1.58
N SER A 44 -3.04 7.02 -1.45
CA SER A 44 -4.49 6.99 -1.68
C SER A 44 -4.87 6.73 -3.13
N VAL A 45 -4.21 7.38 -4.08
CA VAL A 45 -4.52 7.24 -5.51
C VAL A 45 -4.13 5.86 -6.02
N LEU A 46 -2.96 5.35 -5.64
CA LEU A 46 -2.52 4.01 -6.03
C LEU A 46 -3.36 2.92 -5.36
N TRP A 47 -3.76 3.13 -4.09
CA TRP A 47 -4.73 2.26 -3.44
C TRP A 47 -6.04 2.22 -4.23
N LEU A 48 -6.62 3.38 -4.55
CA LEU A 48 -7.90 3.44 -5.23
C LEU A 48 -7.84 2.81 -6.62
N GLY A 49 -6.80 3.14 -7.39
CA GLY A 49 -6.66 2.70 -8.78
C GLY A 49 -6.30 1.22 -8.95
N PHE A 50 -5.43 0.69 -8.08
CA PHE A 50 -4.88 -0.66 -8.24
C PHE A 50 -5.35 -1.66 -7.17
N VAL A 51 -5.49 -1.24 -5.92
CA VAL A 51 -5.80 -2.19 -4.83
C VAL A 51 -7.31 -2.36 -4.66
N ALA A 52 -8.03 -1.25 -4.48
CA ALA A 52 -9.47 -1.27 -4.24
C ALA A 52 -10.23 -1.87 -5.44
N THR A 53 -9.84 -1.53 -6.67
CA THR A 53 -10.43 -2.10 -7.89
C THR A 53 -10.16 -3.60 -8.02
N THR A 54 -8.92 -4.04 -7.82
CA THR A 54 -8.55 -5.47 -7.89
C THR A 54 -9.25 -6.30 -6.83
N LEU A 55 -9.28 -5.85 -5.57
CA LEU A 55 -9.99 -6.56 -4.50
C LEU A 55 -11.50 -6.62 -4.77
N SER A 56 -12.08 -5.53 -5.29
CA SER A 56 -13.50 -5.52 -5.65
C SER A 56 -13.81 -6.60 -6.68
N VAL A 57 -13.02 -6.67 -7.75
CA VAL A 57 -13.20 -7.65 -8.84
C VAL A 57 -12.93 -9.08 -8.35
N ASN A 58 -11.80 -9.32 -7.68
CA ASN A 58 -11.42 -10.66 -7.21
C ASN A 58 -12.48 -11.22 -6.26
N HIS A 59 -12.91 -10.45 -5.27
CA HIS A 59 -13.91 -10.91 -4.31
C HIS A 59 -15.27 -11.20 -4.96
N ARG A 60 -15.63 -10.52 -6.07
CA ARG A 60 -16.85 -10.85 -6.83
C ARG A 60 -16.71 -12.20 -7.53
N TYR A 61 -15.55 -12.49 -8.14
CA TYR A 61 -15.30 -13.77 -8.81
C TYR A 61 -15.15 -14.94 -7.82
N GLU A 62 -14.62 -14.67 -6.63
CA GLU A 62 -14.48 -15.65 -5.54
C GLU A 62 -15.78 -15.81 -4.72
N ASN A 63 -16.84 -15.08 -5.08
CA ASN A 63 -18.16 -15.10 -4.44
C ASN A 63 -18.14 -14.71 -2.94
N PHE A 64 -17.23 -13.82 -2.55
CA PHE A 64 -17.18 -13.22 -1.21
C PHE A 64 -18.16 -12.05 -1.06
N GLY A 65 -18.57 -11.73 0.17
CA GLY A 65 -19.41 -10.56 0.47
C GLY A 65 -18.69 -9.22 0.28
N TRP A 66 -19.44 -8.11 0.20
CA TRP A 66 -18.86 -6.76 0.13
C TRP A 66 -18.15 -6.35 1.42
N ASP A 67 -18.55 -6.91 2.57
CA ASP A 67 -17.90 -6.68 3.85
C ASP A 67 -16.41 -7.02 3.82
N LEU A 68 -16.04 -8.13 3.16
CA LEU A 68 -14.63 -8.52 3.02
C LEU A 68 -13.85 -7.53 2.14
N THR A 69 -14.46 -7.03 1.06
CA THR A 69 -13.85 -5.98 0.23
C THR A 69 -13.60 -4.70 1.02
N LEU A 70 -14.52 -4.31 1.91
CA LEU A 70 -14.34 -3.14 2.78
C LEU A 70 -13.25 -3.37 3.82
N ILE A 71 -13.19 -4.55 4.44
CA ILE A 71 -12.20 -4.89 5.45
C ILE A 71 -10.80 -4.93 4.82
N ASP A 72 -10.62 -5.71 3.76
CA ASP A 72 -9.31 -5.86 3.12
C ASP A 72 -8.91 -4.57 2.39
N GLY A 73 -9.86 -3.93 1.70
CA GLY A 73 -9.64 -2.64 1.05
C GLY A 73 -9.22 -1.56 2.04
N GLY A 74 -9.91 -1.44 3.18
CA GLY A 74 -9.57 -0.49 4.24
C GLY A 74 -8.22 -0.81 4.90
N HIS A 75 -7.91 -2.09 5.12
CA HIS A 75 -6.61 -2.53 5.63
C HIS A 75 -5.48 -2.07 4.72
N TRP A 76 -5.56 -2.36 3.41
CA TRP A 76 -4.53 -1.97 2.46
C TRP A 76 -4.44 -0.46 2.22
N LEU A 77 -5.54 0.28 2.38
CA LEU A 77 -5.50 1.74 2.41
C LEU A 77 -4.63 2.21 3.58
N GLY A 78 -4.87 1.70 4.78
CA GLY A 78 -4.07 2.04 5.96
C GLY A 78 -2.59 1.74 5.74
N VAL A 79 -2.26 0.56 5.19
CA VAL A 79 -0.88 0.18 4.85
C VAL A 79 -0.24 1.20 3.91
N LEU A 80 -0.88 1.51 2.78
CA LEU A 80 -0.33 2.44 1.78
C LEU A 80 -0.19 3.87 2.31
N LEU A 81 -1.11 4.33 3.16
CA LEU A 81 -1.01 5.64 3.80
C LEU A 81 0.17 5.71 4.77
N ILE A 82 0.37 4.68 5.59
CA ILE A 82 1.50 4.61 6.54
C ILE A 82 2.82 4.57 5.78
N ILE A 83 2.95 3.68 4.80
CA ILE A 83 4.15 3.59 3.96
C ILE A 83 4.42 4.92 3.26
N GLY A 84 3.40 5.51 2.62
CA GLY A 84 3.53 6.79 1.90
C GLY A 84 3.95 7.94 2.83
N ALA A 85 3.33 8.06 4.00
CA ALA A 85 3.69 9.07 4.99
C ALA A 85 5.15 8.92 5.47
N VAL A 86 5.59 7.68 5.73
CA VAL A 86 6.98 7.38 6.12
C VAL A 86 7.95 7.75 4.99
N ILE A 87 7.66 7.36 3.74
CA ILE A 87 8.48 7.75 2.59
C ILE A 87 8.58 9.27 2.47
N GLY A 88 7.46 10.00 2.55
CA GLY A 88 7.46 11.45 2.46
C GLY A 88 8.06 12.15 3.68
N TRP A 89 8.22 11.44 4.80
CA TRP A 89 8.89 11.95 6.01
C TRP A 89 10.41 11.77 5.93
N PHE A 90 10.89 10.61 5.47
CA PHE A 90 12.32 10.30 5.37
C PHE A 90 12.96 10.68 4.02
N GLY A 91 12.17 10.71 2.95
CA GLY A 91 12.63 10.87 1.57
C GLY A 91 13.13 12.28 1.21
N ALA A 92 12.99 13.26 2.10
CA ALA A 92 13.68 14.55 1.97
C ALA A 92 15.21 14.46 2.14
N ALA A 93 15.76 13.29 2.50
CA ALA A 93 17.19 13.11 2.78
C ALA A 93 18.02 12.52 1.61
N ALA A 94 17.43 12.30 0.43
CA ALA A 94 18.18 11.86 -0.76
C ALA A 94 18.17 12.96 -1.83
N SER A 95 18.97 13.99 -1.60
CA SER A 95 19.45 14.94 -2.62
C SER A 95 20.87 14.59 -3.05
#